data_AF-A0A942KN69-F1
#
_entry.id   AF-A0A942KN69-F1
#
_cell.length_a   1.000
_cell.length_b   1.000
_cell.length_c   1.000
_cell.angle_alpha   90.00
_cell.angle_beta   90.00
_cell.angle_gamma   90.00
#
_symmetry.space_group_name_H-M   'P 1'
#
loop_
_entity.id
_entity.type
_entity.pdbx_description
1 polymer ?
#
loop_
_entity_poly.entity_id
_entity_poly.type
_entity_poly.pdbx_seq_one_letter_code
_entity_poly.pdbx_strand_id
1 'polypeptide(L)'
;MQIRFTPQALRHIQENNGTITVWTEEVPVSCCSSTLIPYVSLGRPAEADGLLWVVDGVKVYVKRGTKYKKDLRIRLDIVWRRSRLVAEWV
;
A
#
# COMPACT_ATOMS: atom_id res chain seq x y z
N MET A 1 6.97 -9.90 6.24
CA MET A 1 6.74 -8.50 5.82
C MET A 1 5.98 -7.82 6.92
N GLN A 2 6.54 -6.75 7.47
CA GLN A 2 5.83 -5.84 8.36
C GLN A 2 5.31 -4.65 7.55
N ILE A 3 4.09 -4.21 7.84
CA ILE A 3 3.53 -2.96 7.30
C ILE A 3 3.53 -1.95 8.43
N ARG A 4 4.06 -0.75 8.18
CA ARG A 4 4.09 0.35 9.14
C ARG A 4 3.41 1.57 8.54
N PHE A 5 2.64 2.28 9.35
CA PHE A 5 1.98 3.52 8.95
C PHE A 5 2.69 4.72 9.56
N THR A 6 2.85 5.80 8.81
CA THR A 6 3.14 7.09 9.45
C THR A 6 1.89 7.56 10.24
N PRO A 7 2.04 8.37 11.30
CA PRO A 7 0.89 8.84 12.07
C PRO A 7 -0.16 9.57 11.22
N GLN A 8 0.28 10.33 10.21
CA GLN A 8 -0.59 11.02 9.27
C GLN A 8 -1.33 10.05 8.34
N ALA A 9 -0.65 9.02 7.83
CA ALA A 9 -1.28 8.00 7.01
C ALA A 9 -2.31 7.20 7.80
N LEU A 10 -1.97 6.79 9.03
CA LEU A 10 -2.87 6.04 9.90
C LEU A 10 -4.17 6.80 10.16
N ARG A 11 -4.05 8.09 10.54
CA ARG A 11 -5.22 8.96 10.76
C ARG A 11 -6.07 9.09 9.49
N HIS A 12 -5.43 9.38 8.36
CA HIS A 12 -6.14 9.52 7.08
C HIS A 12 -6.88 8.23 6.68
N ILE A 13 -6.28 7.07 6.91
CA ILE A 13 -6.90 5.77 6.65
C ILE A 13 -8.10 5.54 7.58
N GLN A 14 -7.98 5.83 8.87
CA GLN A 14 -9.04 5.68 9.85
C GLN A 14 -10.25 6.59 9.54
N GLU A 15 -10.00 7.83 9.13
CA GLU A 15 -11.02 8.76 8.64
C GLU A 15 -11.74 8.25 7.37
N ASN A 16 -11.12 7.34 6.62
CA ASN A 16 -11.63 6.76 5.37
C ASN A 16 -11.98 5.26 5.53
N ASN A 17 -12.72 4.91 6.59
CA ASN A 17 -13.21 3.55 6.89
C ASN A 17 -12.14 2.51 7.28
N GLY A 18 -10.93 2.96 7.61
CA GLY A 18 -9.89 2.10 8.19
C GLY A 18 -9.44 0.96 7.27
N THR A 19 -9.61 1.10 5.95
CA THR A 19 -9.38 0.02 4.99
C THR A 19 -8.48 0.48 3.85
N ILE A 20 -7.47 -0.33 3.54
CA ILE A 20 -6.58 -0.10 2.39
C ILE A 20 -6.38 -1.38 1.60
N THR A 21 -5.98 -1.21 0.34
CA THR A 21 -5.49 -2.29 -0.52
C THR A 21 -4.05 -1.99 -0.90
N VAL A 22 -3.18 -3.00 -0.81
CA VAL A 22 -1.78 -2.93 -1.23
C VAL A 22 -1.49 -3.98 -2.30
N TRP A 23 -0.64 -3.62 -3.24
CA TRP A 23 -0.14 -4.53 -4.27
C TRP A 23 1.22 -4.09 -4.77
N THR A 24 1.81 -4.88 -5.65
CA THR A 24 3.07 -4.54 -6.30
C THR A 24 2.97 -4.73 -7.78
N GLU A 25 3.61 -3.86 -8.56
CA GLU A 25 3.75 -4.03 -9.99
C GLU A 25 5.23 -4.08 -10.35
N GLU A 26 5.55 -4.90 -11.35
CA GLU A 26 6.89 -5.03 -11.87
C GLU A 26 7.03 -4.05 -13.04
N VAL A 27 7.85 -3.02 -12.83
CA VAL A 27 8.04 -1.92 -13.79
C VAL A 27 9.43 -2.06 -14.42
N PRO A 28 9.53 -2.08 -15.76
CA PRO A 28 10.82 -2.08 -16.43
C PRO A 28 11.56 -0.77 -16.13
N VAL A 29 12.79 -0.88 -15.61
CA VAL A 29 13.66 0.28 -15.35
C VAL A 29 14.76 0.40 -16.41
N SER A 30 15.09 -0.68 -17.09
CA SER A 30 16.00 -0.69 -18.24
C SER A 30 15.69 -1.87 -19.18
N CYS A 31 16.41 -1.97 -20.30
CA CYS A 31 16.26 -3.07 -21.26
C CYS A 31 16.48 -4.47 -20.67
N CYS A 32 17.24 -4.58 -19.57
CA CYS A 32 17.61 -5.86 -18.95
C CYS A 32 17.19 -5.97 -17.48
N SER A 33 16.44 -5.00 -16.93
CA SER A 33 16.04 -5.06 -15.52
C SER A 33 14.68 -4.44 -15.24
N SER A 34 14.00 -5.03 -14.28
CA SER A 34 12.74 -4.57 -13.71
C SER A 34 12.92 -4.25 -12.23
N THR A 35 12.09 -3.33 -11.74
CA THR A 35 11.94 -3.07 -10.32
C THR A 35 10.53 -3.38 -9.87
N LEU A 36 10.38 -3.75 -8.61
CA LEU A 36 9.08 -4.01 -8.01
C LEU A 36 8.64 -2.75 -7.26
N ILE A 37 7.55 -2.12 -7.69
CA ILE A 37 7.01 -0.90 -7.07
C ILE A 37 5.78 -1.27 -6.25
N PRO A 38 5.73 -0.91 -4.96
CA PRO A 38 4.55 -1.12 -4.14
C PRO A 38 3.56 0.03 -4.36
N TYR A 39 2.29 -0.32 -4.36
CA TYR A 39 1.17 0.59 -4.50
C TYR A 39 0.20 0.40 -3.35
N VAL A 40 -0.54 1.47 -3.05
CA VAL A 40 -1.58 1.49 -2.02
C VAL A 40 -2.75 2.32 -2.49
N SER A 41 -3.96 1.87 -2.19
CA SER A 41 -5.20 2.61 -2.37
C SER A 41 -6.06 2.52 -1.13
N LEU A 42 -6.90 3.53 -0.90
CA LEU A 42 -7.96 3.46 0.10
C LEU A 42 -9.06 2.51 -0.36
N GLY A 43 -9.72 1.88 0.60
CA GLY A 43 -10.86 1.00 0.36
C GLY A 43 -10.49 -0.45 0.08
N ARG A 44 -11.54 -1.24 -0.19
CA ARG A 44 -11.46 -2.67 -0.50
C ARG A 44 -11.07 -2.87 -1.97
N PRO A 45 -10.42 -3.99 -2.32
CA PRO A 45 -10.19 -4.33 -3.71
C PRO A 45 -11.54 -4.55 -4.42
N ALA A 46 -11.57 -4.25 -5.72
CA ALA A 46 -12.77 -4.44 -6.55
C ALA A 46 -13.15 -5.93 -6.68
N GLU A 47 -12.14 -6.78 -6.74
CA GLU A 47 -12.29 -8.23 -6.70
C GLU A 47 -11.97 -8.73 -5.29
N ALA A 48 -12.68 -9.74 -4.81
CA ALA A 48 -12.51 -10.30 -3.46
C ALA A 48 -11.34 -11.29 -3.42
N ASP A 49 -10.20 -10.91 -3.97
CA ASP A 49 -9.05 -11.77 -4.19
C ASP A 49 -7.81 -11.24 -3.44
N GLY A 50 -7.46 -11.92 -2.35
CA GLY A 50 -6.30 -11.51 -1.56
C GLY A 50 -6.30 -12.00 -0.13
N LEU A 51 -5.24 -11.63 0.58
CA LEU A 51 -5.10 -11.87 2.02
C LEU A 51 -5.53 -10.61 2.77
N LEU A 52 -6.34 -10.78 3.80
CA LEU A 52 -6.71 -9.70 4.71
C LEU A 52 -5.85 -9.74 5.97
N TRP A 53 -5.12 -8.67 6.22
CA TRP A 53 -4.35 -8.46 7.45
C TRP A 53 -4.98 -7.35 8.28
N VAL A 54 -4.80 -7.39 9.60
CA VAL A 54 -5.19 -6.32 10.51
C VAL A 54 -3.93 -5.78 11.17
N VAL A 55 -3.61 -4.51 10.93
CA VAL A 55 -2.40 -3.85 11.42
C VAL A 55 -2.79 -2.51 12.01
N ASP A 56 -2.51 -2.28 13.30
CA ASP A 56 -2.87 -1.04 14.00
C ASP A 56 -4.36 -0.65 13.86
N GLY A 57 -5.25 -1.66 13.82
CA GLY A 57 -6.69 -1.49 13.62
C GLY A 57 -7.12 -1.20 12.16
N VAL A 58 -6.18 -1.14 11.22
CA VAL A 58 -6.43 -0.99 9.78
C VAL A 58 -6.59 -2.35 9.11
N LYS A 59 -7.64 -2.50 8.30
CA LYS A 59 -7.85 -3.64 7.41
C LYS A 59 -7.01 -3.47 6.14
N VAL A 60 -5.98 -4.28 5.99
CA VAL A 60 -5.06 -4.25 4.86
C VAL A 60 -5.34 -5.45 3.95
N TYR A 61 -5.93 -5.18 2.79
CA TYR A 61 -6.10 -6.18 1.74
C TYR A 61 -4.84 -6.23 0.89
N VAL A 62 -4.23 -7.40 0.77
CA VAL A 62 -3.12 -7.60 -0.15
C VAL A 62 -3.60 -8.37 -1.36
N LYS A 63 -3.52 -7.77 -2.55
CA LYS A 63 -3.96 -8.40 -3.80
C LYS A 63 -3.23 -9.73 -4.02
N ARG A 64 -3.93 -10.71 -4.59
CA ARG A 64 -3.33 -11.98 -4.97
C ARG A 64 -2.15 -11.76 -5.95
N GLY A 65 -1.06 -12.50 -5.76
CA GLY A 65 0.13 -12.38 -6.61
C GLY A 65 1.07 -11.21 -6.28
N THR A 66 0.76 -10.43 -5.24
CA THR A 66 1.69 -9.43 -4.71
C THR A 66 3.00 -10.10 -4.28
N LYS A 67 4.11 -9.67 -4.87
CA LYS A 67 5.45 -10.13 -4.49
C LYS A 67 5.95 -9.24 -3.36
N TYR A 68 6.67 -9.80 -2.40
CA TYR A 68 7.26 -9.02 -1.30
C TYR A 68 8.78 -9.14 -1.35
N LYS A 69 9.47 -8.01 -1.25
CA LYS A 69 10.94 -7.98 -1.16
C LYS A 69 11.44 -7.51 0.20
N LYS A 70 10.70 -6.60 0.86
CA LYS A 70 11.10 -5.88 2.08
C LYS A 70 9.89 -5.51 2.91
N ASP A 71 10.11 -4.86 4.04
CA ASP A 71 9.04 -4.25 4.82
C ASP A 71 8.45 -3.04 4.08
N LEU A 72 7.20 -2.72 4.40
CA LEU A 72 6.43 -1.69 3.72
C LEU A 72 6.12 -0.54 4.67
N ARG A 73 6.46 0.68 4.28
CA ARG A 73 6.00 1.90 4.96
C ARG A 73 4.94 2.58 4.12
N ILE A 74 3.80 2.87 4.73
CA ILE A 74 2.71 3.64 4.12
C ILE A 74 2.77 5.06 4.69
N ARG A 75 2.93 6.04 3.82
CA ARG A 75 2.95 7.47 4.17
C ARG A 75 1.84 8.23 3.43
N LEU A 76 1.43 9.34 4.01
CA LEU A 76 0.57 10.31 3.36
C LEU A 76 1.46 11.33 2.66
N ASP A 77 1.19 11.58 1.40
CA ASP A 77 1.79 12.64 0.61
C ASP A 77 0.72 13.66 0.20
N ILE A 78 1.12 14.90 -0.02
CA ILE A 78 0.23 15.98 -0.47
C ILE A 78 0.80 16.54 -1.76
N VAL A 79 0.16 16.18 -2.87
CA VAL A 79 0.56 16.64 -4.20
C VAL A 79 -0.56 17.53 -4.75
N TRP A 80 -0.25 18.80 -5.04
CA TRP A 80 -1.24 19.77 -5.58
C TRP A 80 -2.55 19.84 -4.77
N ARG A 81 -2.44 19.91 -3.43
CA ARG A 81 -3.58 19.92 -2.47
C ARG A 81 -4.43 18.63 -2.46
N ARG A 82 -3.98 17.55 -3.09
CA ARG A 82 -4.62 16.24 -3.02
C ARG A 82 -3.81 15.31 -2.14
N SER A 83 -4.44 14.80 -1.10
CA SER A 83 -3.88 13.76 -0.26
C SER A 83 -3.79 12.45 -1.03
N ARG A 84 -2.62 11.81 -0.98
CA ARG A 84 -2.35 10.53 -1.63
C ARG A 84 -1.58 9.62 -0.68
N LEU A 85 -2.03 8.38 -0.55
CA LEU A 85 -1.23 7.36 0.12
C LEU A 85 -0.11 6.89 -0.81
N VAL A 86 1.08 6.76 -0.25
CA VAL A 86 2.26 6.24 -0.94
C VAL A 86 2.80 5.06 -0.14
N ALA A 87 3.07 3.96 -0.84
CA ALA A 87 3.73 2.79 -0.30
C ALA A 87 5.20 2.82 -0.74
N GLU A 88 6.12 2.53 0.18
CA GLU A 88 7.54 2.49 -0.10
C GLU A 88 8.22 1.36 0.67
N TRP A 89 9.28 0.82 0.07
CA TRP A 89 10.10 -0.21 0.70
C TRP A 89 10.99 0.40 1.79
N VAL A 90 11.14 -0.30 2.91
CA VAL A 90 12.07 0.03 3.99
C VAL A 90 12.99 -1.15 4.26
#